data_AF-A0A0D2AK39-F1
#
_entry.id   AF-A0A0D2AK39-F1
#
_cell.length_a   1.000
_cell.length_b   1.000
_cell.length_c   1.000
_cell.angle_alpha   90.00
_cell.angle_beta   90.00
_cell.angle_gamma   90.00
#
_symmetry.space_group_name_H-M   'P 1'
#
loop_
_entity.id
_entity.type
_entity.pdbx_description
1 polymer ?
#
loop_
_entity_poly.entity_id
_entity_poly.type
_entity_poly.pdbx_seq_one_letter_code
_entity_poly.pdbx_strand_id
1 'polypeptide(L)'
;MVVGAYYNSGYEIYAHERLAKLAGLTWRQIDFIKIGKKPSGEDELSESCSIAYDVAIELLEGSGRRGRLSDEMWDKAVEAFGKRGALCLAHYIGYYAYACMLMNAAGVGLPQSESIKKVEI
;
A
#
# COMPACT_ATOMS: atom_id res chain seq x y z
N MET A 1 -0.33 1.51 -2.41
CA MET A 1 -0.53 2.73 -1.61
C MET A 1 0.44 2.83 -0.44
N VAL A 2 0.25 2.15 0.71
CA VAL A 2 1.14 2.32 1.89
C VAL A 2 2.61 2.04 1.56
N VAL A 3 2.87 0.93 0.86
CA VAL A 3 4.22 0.55 0.43
C VAL A 3 4.81 1.57 -0.55
N GLY A 4 4.03 2.05 -1.52
CA GLY A 4 4.47 3.09 -2.45
C GLY A 4 4.80 4.41 -1.76
N ALA A 5 3.99 4.82 -0.77
CA ALA A 5 4.27 5.99 0.06
C ALA A 5 5.57 5.81 0.86
N TYR A 6 5.78 4.64 1.47
CA TYR A 6 7.00 4.34 2.23
C TYR A 6 8.27 4.44 1.37
N TYR A 7 8.25 3.88 0.16
CA TYR A 7 9.39 3.98 -0.78
C TYR A 7 9.41 5.27 -1.59
N ASN A 8 8.46 6.20 -1.38
CA ASN A 8 8.28 7.41 -2.18
C ASN A 8 8.24 7.12 -3.71
N SER A 9 7.51 6.07 -4.11
CA SER A 9 7.40 5.66 -5.51
C SER A 9 6.23 6.37 -6.20
N GLY A 10 6.55 7.44 -6.94
CA GLY A 10 5.54 8.29 -7.59
C GLY A 10 4.61 7.53 -8.52
N TYR A 11 5.14 6.59 -9.32
CA TYR A 11 4.33 5.80 -10.25
C TYR A 11 3.40 4.82 -9.52
N GLU A 12 3.86 4.14 -8.46
CA GLU A 12 2.99 3.23 -7.69
C GLU A 12 1.79 3.98 -7.11
N ILE A 13 2.06 5.13 -6.51
CA ILE A 13 1.04 5.98 -5.89
C ILE A 13 0.04 6.46 -6.95
N TYR A 14 0.53 6.94 -8.09
CA TYR A 14 -0.31 7.35 -9.21
C TYR A 14 -1.18 6.20 -9.74
N ALA A 15 -0.62 5.01 -9.92
CA ALA A 15 -1.35 3.86 -10.43
C ALA A 15 -2.45 3.37 -9.46
N HIS A 16 -2.22 3.51 -8.16
CA HIS A 16 -3.12 2.96 -7.14
C HIS A 16 -4.09 3.97 -6.52
N GLU A 17 -3.89 5.28 -6.62
CA GLU A 17 -4.79 6.26 -5.99
C GLU A 17 -6.23 6.18 -6.55
N ARG A 18 -6.38 5.97 -7.86
CA ARG A 18 -7.70 5.79 -8.48
C ARG A 18 -8.34 4.46 -8.06
N LEU A 19 -7.54 3.40 -7.93
CA LEU A 19 -8.02 2.09 -7.47
C LEU A 19 -8.43 2.14 -6.00
N ALA A 20 -7.68 2.83 -5.15
CA ALA A 20 -8.03 3.07 -3.75
C ALA A 20 -9.35 3.82 -3.63
N LYS A 21 -9.57 4.82 -4.50
CA LYS A 21 -10.83 5.55 -4.54
C LYS A 21 -12.01 4.65 -4.93
N LEU A 22 -11.83 3.80 -5.95
CA LEU A 22 -12.85 2.83 -6.39
C LEU A 22 -13.12 1.76 -5.33
N ALA A 23 -12.12 1.40 -4.53
CA ALA A 23 -12.24 0.46 -3.41
C ALA A 23 -12.94 1.07 -2.17
N GLY A 24 -13.32 2.35 -2.22
CA GLY A 24 -14.13 3.00 -1.19
C GLY A 24 -13.39 3.98 -0.27
N LEU A 25 -12.09 4.21 -0.45
CA LEU A 25 -11.37 5.20 0.35
C LEU A 25 -11.81 6.64 0.00
N THR A 26 -11.81 7.53 0.99
CA THR A 26 -11.98 8.97 0.76
C THR A 26 -10.70 9.57 0.19
N TRP A 27 -10.81 10.74 -0.46
CA TRP A 27 -9.61 11.45 -0.95
C TRP A 27 -8.71 11.88 0.21
N ARG A 28 -9.29 12.29 1.35
CA ARG A 28 -8.53 12.59 2.57
C ARG A 28 -7.77 11.38 3.10
N GLN A 29 -8.40 10.21 3.17
CA GLN A 29 -7.71 8.97 3.57
C GLN A 29 -6.53 8.65 2.65
N ILE A 30 -6.73 8.80 1.34
CA ILE A 30 -5.67 8.63 0.34
C ILE A 30 -4.53 9.63 0.57
N ASP A 31 -4.84 10.91 0.82
CA ASP A 31 -3.84 11.95 1.05
C ASP A 31 -3.02 11.68 2.33
N PHE A 32 -3.66 11.26 3.42
CA PHE A 32 -2.98 10.82 4.64
C PHE A 32 -2.00 9.68 4.35
N ILE A 33 -2.43 8.64 3.63
CA ILE A 33 -1.59 7.49 3.29
C ILE A 33 -0.40 7.92 2.43
N LYS A 34 -0.62 8.81 1.44
CA LYS A 34 0.44 9.33 0.54
C LYS A 34 1.56 10.04 1.30
N ILE A 35 1.24 10.70 2.41
CA ILE A 35 2.23 11.36 3.26
C ILE A 35 2.76 10.47 4.40
N GLY A 36 2.51 9.16 4.34
CA GLY A 36 2.99 8.20 5.33
C GLY A 36 2.29 8.29 6.68
N LYS A 37 1.06 8.82 6.72
CA LYS A 37 0.26 8.92 7.96
C LYS A 37 -0.95 7.99 7.90
N LYS A 38 -1.25 7.39 9.04
CA LYS A 38 -2.49 6.62 9.20
C LYS A 38 -3.67 7.58 9.33
N PRO A 39 -4.74 7.44 8.54
CA PRO A 39 -5.97 8.21 8.73
C PRO A 39 -6.58 7.96 10.11
N SER A 40 -7.15 8.99 10.72
CA SER A 40 -7.69 8.96 12.10
C SER A 40 -8.82 9.98 12.27
N GLY A 41 -9.64 9.84 13.33
CA GLY A 41 -10.73 10.78 13.62
C GLY A 41 -11.86 10.66 12.58
N GLU A 42 -12.27 11.78 11.99
CA GLU A 42 -13.34 11.80 10.98
C GLU A 42 -12.99 11.04 9.68
N ASP A 43 -11.70 10.80 9.44
CA ASP A 43 -11.19 10.07 8.28
C ASP A 43 -10.69 8.66 8.64
N GLU A 44 -11.06 8.11 9.80
CA GLU A 44 -10.61 6.80 10.25
C GLU A 44 -10.86 5.69 9.20
N LEU A 45 -9.88 4.79 9.05
CA LEU A 45 -10.00 3.63 8.18
C LEU A 45 -10.98 2.63 8.78
N SER A 46 -11.66 1.85 7.93
CA SER A 46 -12.34 0.65 8.41
C SER A 46 -11.37 -0.25 9.16
N GLU A 47 -11.87 -1.06 10.09
CA GLU A 47 -11.04 -1.95 10.91
C GLU A 47 -10.09 -2.81 10.08
N SER A 48 -10.59 -3.42 9.00
CA SER A 48 -9.77 -4.21 8.09
C SER A 48 -8.71 -3.37 7.37
N CYS A 49 -9.04 -2.18 6.87
CA CYS A 49 -8.03 -1.29 6.26
C CYS A 49 -7.00 -0.80 7.28
N SER A 50 -7.42 -0.56 8.53
CA SER A 50 -6.57 -0.16 9.65
C SER A 50 -5.55 -1.25 9.97
N ILE A 51 -5.98 -2.51 10.07
CA ILE A 51 -5.09 -3.67 10.28
C ILE A 51 -4.15 -3.86 9.08
N ALA A 52 -4.65 -3.74 7.85
CA ALA A 52 -3.80 -3.85 6.67
C ALA A 52 -2.70 -2.78 6.62
N TYR A 53 -3.03 -1.55 7.05
CA TYR A 53 -2.06 -0.48 7.20
C TYR A 53 -0.98 -0.84 8.24
N ASP A 54 -1.39 -1.29 9.42
CA ASP A 54 -0.46 -1.62 10.51
C ASP A 54 0.46 -2.79 10.16
N VAL A 55 -0.08 -3.84 9.52
CA VAL A 55 0.72 -4.97 9.01
C VAL A 55 1.77 -4.49 8.00
N ALA A 56 1.40 -3.58 7.10
CA ALA A 56 2.33 -3.02 6.11
C ALA A 56 3.44 -2.21 6.77
N ILE A 57 3.10 -1.29 7.69
CA ILE A 57 4.08 -0.49 8.42
C ILE A 57 5.00 -1.38 9.26
N GLU A 58 4.45 -2.33 10.01
CA GLU A 58 5.26 -3.20 10.87
C GLU A 58 6.21 -4.09 10.06
N LEU A 59 5.81 -4.61 8.91
CA LEU A 59 6.71 -5.36 8.03
C LEU A 59 7.83 -4.48 7.43
N LEU A 60 7.50 -3.26 7.01
CA LEU A 60 8.44 -2.35 6.34
C LEU A 60 9.44 -1.71 7.32
N GLU A 61 8.96 -1.22 8.46
CA GLU A 61 9.76 -0.52 9.47
C GLU A 61 10.35 -1.47 10.49
N GLY A 62 9.64 -2.56 10.81
CA GLY A 62 10.03 -3.58 11.77
C GLY A 62 9.76 -3.18 13.21
N SER A 63 9.26 -4.13 14.01
CA SER A 63 9.23 -4.04 15.48
C SER A 63 10.62 -4.36 16.08
N GLY A 64 11.65 -3.64 15.63
CA GLY A 64 13.07 -3.85 16.01
C GLY A 64 13.85 -4.80 15.09
N ARG A 65 13.19 -5.51 14.16
CA ARG A 65 13.82 -6.24 13.05
C ARG A 65 12.98 -6.07 11.79
N ARG A 66 13.54 -5.46 10.75
CA ARG A 66 12.85 -5.27 9.46
C ARG A 66 12.42 -6.60 8.87
N GLY A 67 11.22 -6.65 8.28
CA GLY A 67 10.68 -7.86 7.66
C GLY A 67 10.13 -8.90 8.64
N ARG A 68 9.94 -8.56 9.93
CA ARG A 68 9.29 -9.42 10.91
C ARG A 68 8.01 -8.76 11.41
N LEU A 69 6.91 -9.50 11.34
CA LEU A 69 5.66 -9.18 12.00
C LEU A 69 5.66 -9.80 13.41
N SER A 70 5.16 -9.07 14.41
CA SER A 70 4.88 -9.63 15.73
C SER A 70 3.79 -10.70 15.66
N ASP A 71 3.80 -11.63 16.63
CA ASP A 71 2.80 -12.68 16.72
C ASP A 71 1.40 -12.06 16.97
N GLU A 72 1.32 -10.99 17.78
CA GLU A 72 0.09 -10.23 18.01
C GLU A 72 -0.49 -9.65 16.71
N MET A 73 0.35 -9.01 15.88
CA MET A 73 -0.13 -8.43 14.63
C MET A 73 -0.44 -9.50 13.57
N TRP A 74 0.27 -10.63 13.60
CA TRP A 74 -0.08 -11.79 12.78
C TRP A 74 -1.47 -12.32 13.15
N ASP A 75 -1.75 -12.50 14.43
CA ASP A 75 -3.05 -13.00 14.90
C ASP A 75 -4.18 -12.04 14.54
N LYS A 76 -3.99 -10.72 14.70
CA LYS A 76 -4.96 -9.70 14.24
C LYS A 76 -5.22 -9.78 12.74
N ALA A 77 -4.18 -9.97 11.93
CA ALA A 77 -4.34 -10.13 10.49
C ALA A 77 -5.09 -11.42 10.13
N VAL A 78 -4.81 -12.53 10.84
CA VAL A 78 -5.51 -13.80 10.62
C VAL A 78 -6.98 -13.70 11.04
N GLU A 79 -7.30 -13.00 12.12
CA GLU A 79 -8.67 -12.76 12.56
C GLU A 79 -9.45 -11.93 11.52
N ALA A 80 -8.85 -10.85 11.02
CA ALA A 80 -9.50 -9.96 10.06
C ALA A 80 -9.66 -10.56 8.65
N PHE A 81 -8.69 -11.36 8.19
CA PHE A 81 -8.61 -11.79 6.78
C PHE A 81 -8.61 -13.31 6.57
N GLY A 82 -8.57 -14.09 7.65
CA GLY A 82 -8.23 -15.50 7.62
C GLY A 82 -6.76 -15.75 7.27
N LYS A 83 -6.27 -16.96 7.54
CA LYS A 83 -4.86 -17.34 7.31
C LYS A 83 -4.40 -17.10 5.87
N ARG A 84 -5.25 -17.43 4.89
CA ARG A 84 -4.93 -17.19 3.47
C ARG A 84 -4.86 -15.70 3.15
N GLY A 85 -5.79 -14.89 3.67
CA GLY A 85 -5.81 -13.45 3.45
C GLY A 85 -4.60 -12.75 4.06
N ALA A 86 -4.22 -13.12 5.29
CA ALA A 86 -3.01 -12.61 5.94
C ALA A 86 -1.73 -12.92 5.15
N LEU A 87 -1.60 -14.15 4.62
CA LEU A 87 -0.49 -14.52 3.74
C LEU A 87 -0.49 -13.72 2.42
N CYS A 88 -1.66 -13.56 1.79
CA CYS A 88 -1.78 -12.74 0.58
C CYS A 88 -1.39 -11.27 0.85
N LEU A 89 -1.80 -10.72 1.99
CA LEU A 89 -1.43 -9.36 2.40
C LEU A 89 0.10 -9.23 2.52
N ALA A 90 0.76 -10.13 3.25
CA ALA A 90 2.22 -10.15 3.37
C ALA A 90 2.91 -10.30 2.01
N HIS A 91 2.38 -11.16 1.13
CA HIS A 91 2.88 -11.32 -0.24
C HIS A 91 2.81 -10.02 -1.03
N TYR A 92 1.66 -9.33 -1.03
CA TYR A 92 1.52 -8.06 -1.75
C TYR A 92 2.42 -6.97 -1.18
N ILE A 93 2.60 -6.91 0.14
CA ILE A 93 3.52 -5.94 0.76
C ILE A 93 4.95 -6.16 0.25
N GLY A 94 5.45 -7.40 0.28
CA GLY A 94 6.79 -7.72 -0.24
C GLY A 94 6.92 -7.51 -1.75
N TYR A 95 5.92 -7.92 -2.52
CA TYR A 95 5.89 -7.73 -3.98
C TYR A 95 5.94 -6.25 -4.36
N TYR A 96 5.12 -5.40 -3.74
CA TYR A 96 5.13 -3.97 -4.04
C TYR A 96 6.37 -3.26 -3.51
N ALA A 97 7.00 -3.76 -2.43
CA ALA A 97 8.29 -3.25 -2.00
C ALA A 97 9.35 -3.47 -3.07
N TYR A 98 9.43 -4.68 -3.63
CA TYR A 98 10.28 -5.00 -4.77
C TYR A 98 9.96 -4.12 -5.99
N ALA A 99 8.69 -4.01 -6.37
CA ALA A 99 8.29 -3.20 -7.52
C ALA A 99 8.64 -1.71 -7.35
N CYS A 100 8.40 -1.13 -6.17
CA CYS A 100 8.75 0.25 -5.87
C CYS A 100 10.26 0.49 -5.98
N MET A 101 11.08 -0.43 -5.45
CA MET A 101 12.54 -0.34 -5.59
C MET A 101 12.97 -0.34 -7.05
N LEU A 102 12.40 -1.21 -7.88
CA LEU A 102 12.72 -1.23 -9.32
C LEU A 102 12.29 0.05 -10.04
N MET A 103 11.07 0.54 -9.79
CA MET A 103 10.58 1.77 -10.41
C MET A 103 11.42 2.99 -10.03
N ASN A 104 11.82 3.07 -8.75
CA ASN A 104 12.67 4.15 -8.28
C ASN A 104 14.08 4.04 -8.89
N ALA A 105 14.67 2.84 -8.94
CA ALA A 105 15.98 2.61 -9.54
C ALA A 105 16.00 2.95 -11.04
N ALA A 106 14.92 2.62 -11.76
CA ALA A 106 14.76 2.94 -13.17
C ALA A 106 14.32 4.39 -13.43
N GLY A 107 14.03 5.18 -12.40
CA GLY A 107 13.57 6.57 -12.55
C GLY A 107 12.23 6.67 -13.29
N VAL A 108 11.32 5.71 -13.09
CA VAL A 108 10.02 5.69 -13.77
C VAL A 108 9.23 6.95 -13.40
N GLY A 109 9.07 7.84 -14.37
CA GLY A 109 8.25 9.03 -14.24
C GLY A 109 6.76 8.72 -14.26
N LEU A 110 5.96 9.71 -13.89
CA LEU A 110 4.51 9.65 -14.15
C LEU A 110 4.28 9.57 -15.66
N PRO A 111 3.22 8.91 -16.13
CA PRO A 111 2.83 9.03 -17.52
C PRO A 111 2.75 10.52 -17.85
N GLN A 112 3.54 10.96 -18.84
CA GLN A 112 3.18 12.18 -19.55
C GLN A 112 1.76 11.96 -20.09
N SER A 113 1.00 13.04 -20.33
CA SER A 113 -0.31 12.94 -20.96
C SER A 113 -0.18 12.35 -22.38
N GLU A 114 0.09 11.06 -22.49
CA GLU A 114 0.03 10.33 -23.72
C GLU A 114 -1.42 9.91 -23.85
N SER A 115 -2.11 10.60 -24.77
CA SER A 115 -3.29 10.04 -25.41
C SER A 115 -2.96 8.60 -25.79
N ILE A 116 -3.75 7.66 -25.28
CA ILE A 116 -3.67 6.24 -25.61
C ILE A 116 -3.68 6.16 -27.14
N LYS A 117 -2.51 5.94 -27.76
CA LYS A 117 -2.47 5.68 -29.20
C LYS A 117 -3.22 4.37 -29.40
N LYS A 118 -4.30 4.43 -30.19
CA LYS A 118 -5.00 3.23 -30.63
C LYS A 118 -3.96 2.30 -31.24
N VAL A 119 -3.87 1.09 -30.69
CA VAL A 119 -3.20 -0.02 -31.35
C VAL A 119 -4.16 -0.43 -32.47
N GLU A 120 -3.82 -0.08 -33.70
CA GLU A 120 -4.47 -0.68 -34.87
C GLU A 120 -3.96 -2.12 -34.99
N ILE A 121 -4.88 -3.07 -34.91
CA ILE A 121 -4.67 -4.50 -35.22
C ILE A 121 -5.13 -4.71 -36.65
#